data_AF-A0A1C6Q3A4-F1
#
_entry.id   AF-A0A1C6Q3A4-F1
#
_cell.length_a   1.000
_cell.length_b   1.000
_cell.length_c   1.000
_cell.angle_alpha   90.00
_cell.angle_beta   90.00
_cell.angle_gamma   90.00
#
_symmetry.space_group_name_H-M   'P 1'
#
loop_
_entity.id
_entity.type
_entity.pdbx_description
1 polymer ?
#
loop_
_entity_poly.entity_id
_entity_poly.type
_entity_poly.pdbx_seq_one_letter_code
_entity_poly.pdbx_strand_id
1 'polypeptide(L)'
;MHKRMLRRSVLGVAGCVTLALMALPEASAARDVALILDYNVKKTCQVYENYPKDGVVGNDPNWTIKPGEIVAWRYNVNSHWAMISDKKYRKSKDHAWWGFVDPSCIGTSVGGEPFPTPDSSYPAGREIPKRVLEGRSAVEKDHYRKVDFRVASGPVVDSRQRIDSKGTLRDFPNRFVIGNVKGDWHVHRTSERKAGWTKVYVPNAKRWGWVQDTHF
;
A
#
# COMPACT_ATOMS: atom_id res chain seq x y z
N MET A 1 -81.64 26.86 -29.90
CA MET A 1 -81.06 27.91 -29.01
C MET A 1 -79.63 27.48 -28.68
N HIS A 2 -78.61 27.85 -29.45
CA HIS A 2 -77.77 29.05 -29.30
C HIS A 2 -77.25 29.32 -27.88
N LYS A 3 -75.96 29.01 -27.64
CA LYS A 3 -74.94 29.79 -26.89
C LYS A 3 -73.66 28.94 -26.75
N ARG A 4 -72.64 29.18 -27.57
CA ARG A 4 -71.55 30.17 -27.49
C ARG A 4 -70.36 29.71 -26.63
N MET A 5 -69.22 29.72 -27.33
CA MET A 5 -67.84 29.45 -26.93
C MET A 5 -67.37 30.20 -25.68
N LEU A 6 -66.40 29.63 -24.98
CA LEU A 6 -65.20 30.38 -24.58
C LEU A 6 -63.98 29.45 -24.52
N ARG A 7 -63.13 29.59 -25.54
CA ARG A 7 -61.75 29.11 -25.58
C ARG A 7 -60.93 29.89 -24.53
N ARG A 8 -60.17 29.19 -23.70
CA ARG A 8 -59.02 29.77 -22.99
C ARG A 8 -57.77 29.04 -23.44
N SER A 9 -57.02 29.71 -24.30
CA SER A 9 -55.66 29.35 -24.68
C SER A 9 -54.74 29.61 -23.50
N VAL A 10 -54.09 28.56 -22.99
CA VAL A 10 -52.98 28.69 -22.04
C VAL A 10 -51.69 28.58 -22.85
N LEU A 11 -50.98 29.71 -22.96
CA LEU A 11 -49.59 29.76 -23.44
C LEU A 11 -48.71 29.02 -22.42
N GLY A 12 -48.28 27.81 -22.76
CA GLY A 12 -47.25 27.09 -22.03
C GLY A 12 -45.89 27.68 -22.36
N VAL A 13 -45.28 28.37 -21.39
CA VAL A 13 -43.89 28.84 -21.46
C VAL A 13 -42.97 27.62 -21.45
N ALA A 14 -42.34 27.33 -22.58
CA ALA A 14 -41.28 26.33 -22.68
C ALA A 14 -40.03 26.87 -21.98
N GLY A 15 -39.87 26.54 -20.69
CA GLY A 15 -38.62 26.76 -19.96
C GLY A 15 -37.57 25.76 -20.42
N CYS A 16 -36.62 26.20 -21.23
CA CYS A 16 -35.39 25.45 -21.50
C CYS A 16 -34.60 25.31 -20.20
N VAL A 17 -34.74 24.16 -19.55
CA VAL A 17 -33.84 23.74 -18.46
C VAL A 17 -32.51 23.37 -19.12
N THR A 18 -31.54 24.28 -19.09
CA THR A 18 -30.14 23.96 -19.36
C THR A 18 -29.64 23.03 -18.26
N LEU A 19 -29.73 21.72 -18.51
CA LEU A 19 -28.96 20.72 -17.77
C LEU A 19 -27.48 20.99 -18.02
N ALA A 20 -26.84 21.68 -17.07
CA ALA A 20 -25.39 21.65 -16.95
C ALA A 20 -24.99 20.19 -16.70
N LEU A 21 -24.53 19.50 -17.74
CA LEU A 21 -23.79 18.26 -17.59
C LEU A 21 -22.57 18.59 -16.74
N MET A 22 -22.66 18.31 -15.44
CA MET A 22 -21.50 18.21 -14.59
C MET A 22 -20.66 17.08 -15.17
N ALA A 23 -19.57 17.44 -15.86
CA ALA A 23 -18.55 16.50 -16.26
C ALA A 23 -18.14 15.72 -15.01
N LEU A 24 -18.49 14.43 -14.98
CA LEU A 24 -18.00 13.54 -13.95
C LEU A 24 -16.47 13.59 -13.99
N PRO A 25 -15.78 13.70 -12.84
CA PRO A 25 -14.33 13.66 -12.83
C PRO A 25 -13.89 12.38 -13.54
N GLU A 26 -13.04 12.53 -14.55
CA GLU A 26 -12.46 11.42 -15.28
C GLU A 26 -11.95 10.39 -14.27
N ALA A 27 -12.40 9.14 -14.44
CA ALA A 27 -11.85 8.02 -13.72
C ALA A 27 -10.33 8.06 -13.93
N SER A 28 -9.59 8.35 -12.85
CA SER A 28 -8.12 8.38 -12.86
C SER A 28 -7.62 7.14 -13.58
N ALA A 29 -7.04 7.33 -14.77
CA ALA A 29 -6.43 6.26 -15.54
C ALA A 29 -5.56 5.39 -14.62
N ALA A 30 -5.69 4.07 -14.77
CA ALA A 30 -4.84 3.13 -14.05
C ALA A 30 -3.39 3.54 -14.27
N ARG A 31 -2.66 3.75 -13.17
CA ARG A 31 -1.32 4.32 -13.22
C ARG A 31 -0.34 3.23 -13.61
N ASP A 32 0.02 3.18 -14.90
CA ASP A 32 1.00 2.26 -15.49
C ASP A 32 2.45 2.63 -15.13
N VAL A 33 2.71 2.95 -13.86
CA VAL A 33 4.08 3.18 -13.37
C VAL A 33 4.40 2.19 -12.26
N ALA A 34 5.61 1.64 -12.30
CA ALA A 34 6.09 0.67 -11.35
C ALA A 34 6.42 1.33 -10.01
N LEU A 35 5.58 1.04 -9.00
CA LEU A 35 5.77 1.50 -7.62
C LEU A 35 6.79 0.65 -6.85
N ILE A 36 7.17 -0.50 -7.39
CA ILE A 36 8.17 -1.42 -6.85
C ILE A 36 9.11 -1.78 -7.98
N LEU A 37 10.38 -1.98 -7.65
CA LEU A 37 11.43 -2.27 -8.61
C LEU A 37 12.06 -3.61 -8.28
N ASP A 38 12.32 -4.41 -9.30
CA ASP A 38 12.99 -5.69 -9.14
C ASP A 38 14.51 -5.50 -9.12
N TYR A 39 15.14 -6.19 -8.18
CA TYR A 39 16.59 -6.21 -7.99
C TYR A 39 17.06 -7.65 -7.87
N ASN A 40 18.25 -7.90 -8.43
CA ASN A 40 18.97 -9.14 -8.19
C ASN A 40 19.50 -9.17 -6.76
N VAL A 41 19.43 -10.33 -6.12
CA VAL A 41 20.10 -10.59 -4.84
C VAL A 41 21.55 -10.99 -5.13
N LYS A 42 22.51 -10.36 -4.43
CA LYS A 42 23.96 -10.61 -4.65
C LYS A 42 24.65 -11.45 -3.58
N LYS A 43 24.05 -11.60 -2.39
CA LYS A 43 24.51 -12.50 -1.32
C LYS A 43 23.31 -13.06 -0.55
N THR A 44 23.49 -14.21 0.10
CA THR A 44 22.44 -14.79 0.94
C THR A 44 22.09 -13.86 2.10
N CYS A 45 20.80 -13.73 2.39
CA CYS A 45 20.28 -12.79 3.37
C CYS A 45 19.11 -13.38 4.13
N GLN A 46 19.07 -13.14 5.43
CA GLN A 46 17.88 -13.37 6.23
C GLN A 46 16.84 -12.30 5.92
N VAL A 47 15.58 -12.72 5.74
CA VAL A 47 14.43 -11.83 5.66
C VAL A 47 13.62 -11.96 6.94
N TYR A 48 13.22 -10.82 7.49
CA TYR A 48 12.37 -10.74 8.67
C TYR A 48 10.98 -10.28 8.25
N GLU A 49 9.93 -11.03 8.60
CA GLU A 49 8.56 -10.63 8.26
C GLU A 49 8.16 -9.27 8.85
N ASN A 50 8.64 -8.95 10.04
CA ASN A 50 8.42 -7.70 10.73
C ASN A 50 9.76 -7.04 11.09
N TYR A 51 9.75 -5.72 11.22
CA TYR A 51 10.96 -4.93 11.45
C TYR A 51 11.72 -5.45 12.67
N PRO A 52 12.96 -5.95 12.50
CA PRO A 52 13.68 -6.65 13.56
C PRO A 52 14.17 -5.65 14.62
N LYS A 53 13.46 -5.63 15.74
CA LYS A 53 13.79 -4.86 16.94
C LYS A 53 13.35 -5.65 18.17
N ASP A 54 13.83 -5.26 19.34
CA ASP A 54 13.62 -5.99 20.58
C ASP A 54 12.14 -6.28 20.88
N GLY A 55 11.88 -7.57 21.11
CA GLY A 55 10.56 -8.13 21.41
C GLY A 55 9.53 -8.08 20.28
N VAL A 56 9.95 -7.86 19.03
CA VAL A 56 9.14 -8.28 17.88
C VAL A 56 9.15 -9.80 17.78
N VAL A 57 7.99 -10.39 17.60
CA VAL A 57 7.82 -11.85 17.52
C VAL A 57 7.16 -12.27 16.20
N GLY A 58 7.27 -13.55 15.88
CA GLY A 58 6.65 -14.14 14.71
C GLY A 58 7.37 -13.87 13.39
N ASN A 59 8.63 -13.45 13.44
CA ASN A 59 9.52 -13.54 12.28
C ASN A 59 9.82 -15.01 11.98
N ASP A 60 9.76 -15.40 10.71
CA ASP A 60 10.24 -16.71 10.26
C ASP A 60 11.77 -16.74 10.28
N PRO A 61 12.42 -17.56 11.13
CA PRO A 61 13.86 -17.66 11.16
C PRO A 61 14.46 -18.33 9.91
N ASN A 62 13.66 -19.00 9.08
CA ASN A 62 14.12 -19.75 7.91
C ASN A 62 13.94 -18.99 6.58
N TRP A 63 13.25 -17.84 6.61
CA TRP A 63 13.05 -17.07 5.39
C TRP A 63 14.36 -16.42 4.94
N THR A 64 14.96 -17.01 3.91
CA THR A 64 16.16 -16.50 3.28
C THR A 64 15.94 -16.18 1.81
N ILE A 65 16.71 -15.21 1.32
CA ILE A 65 16.89 -14.95 -0.11
C ILE A 65 18.33 -15.26 -0.49
N LYS A 66 18.55 -15.77 -1.71
CA LYS A 66 19.85 -16.30 -2.15
C LYS A 66 20.37 -15.54 -3.39
N PRO A 67 21.69 -15.56 -3.64
CA PRO A 67 22.25 -15.00 -4.86
C PRO A 67 21.53 -15.51 -6.11
N GLY A 68 21.26 -14.62 -7.06
CA GLY A 68 20.55 -14.93 -8.31
C GLY A 68 19.02 -14.94 -8.18
N GLU A 69 18.46 -14.86 -6.98
CA GLU A 69 17.03 -14.60 -6.80
C GLU A 69 16.70 -13.13 -7.10
N ILE A 70 15.42 -12.85 -7.38
CA ILE A 70 14.89 -11.50 -7.62
C ILE A 70 13.94 -11.12 -6.50
N VAL A 71 14.13 -9.92 -5.93
CA VAL A 71 13.22 -9.32 -4.96
C VAL A 71 12.77 -7.94 -5.45
N ALA A 72 11.53 -7.57 -5.13
CA ALA A 72 11.04 -6.22 -5.42
C ALA A 72 11.35 -5.28 -4.24
N TRP A 73 12.22 -4.29 -4.44
CA TRP A 73 12.49 -3.24 -3.47
C TRP A 73 11.34 -2.22 -3.40
N ARG A 74 10.96 -1.81 -2.19
CA ARG A 74 9.92 -0.79 -1.96
C ARG A 74 10.46 0.53 -1.41
N TYR A 75 11.28 0.48 -0.35
CA TYR A 75 11.94 1.64 0.27
C TYR A 75 13.01 1.18 1.26
N ASN A 76 13.95 2.06 1.63
CA ASN A 76 14.84 1.82 2.78
C ASN A 76 14.21 2.37 4.05
N VAL A 77 14.19 1.58 5.12
CA VAL A 77 13.75 2.03 6.45
C VAL A 77 14.83 2.91 7.09
N ASN A 78 16.09 2.51 6.96
CA ASN A 78 17.29 3.18 7.41
C ASN A 78 18.51 2.57 6.67
N SER A 79 19.73 2.79 7.16
CA SER A 79 20.97 2.23 6.60
C SER A 79 21.10 0.71 6.73
N HIS A 80 20.32 0.08 7.60
CA HIS A 80 20.44 -1.36 7.93
C HIS A 80 19.28 -2.20 7.41
N TRP A 81 18.15 -1.59 7.06
CA TRP A 81 16.95 -2.32 6.69
C TRP A 81 16.27 -1.70 5.47
N ALA A 82 15.97 -2.54 4.49
CA ALA A 82 15.09 -2.23 3.37
C ALA A 82 13.82 -3.09 3.45
N MET A 83 12.69 -2.50 3.04
CA MET A 83 11.45 -3.22 2.81
C MET A 83 11.47 -3.78 1.39
N ILE A 84 11.29 -5.09 1.28
CA ILE A 84 11.18 -5.81 0.02
C ILE A 84 9.87 -6.59 -0.06
N SER A 85 9.49 -6.96 -1.28
CA SER A 85 8.59 -8.08 -1.53
C SER A 85 9.29 -9.22 -2.23
N ASP A 86 9.09 -10.45 -1.75
CA ASP A 86 9.54 -11.67 -2.38
C ASP A 86 8.38 -12.30 -3.17
N LYS A 87 8.43 -12.14 -4.49
CA LYS A 87 7.31 -12.52 -5.38
C LYS A 87 7.02 -14.03 -5.34
N LYS A 88 7.99 -14.87 -4.94
CA LYS A 88 7.77 -16.34 -4.84
C LYS A 88 6.73 -16.71 -3.80
N TYR A 89 6.53 -15.86 -2.78
CA TYR A 89 5.50 -16.04 -1.75
C TYR A 89 4.21 -15.26 -2.00
N ARG A 90 4.07 -14.52 -3.11
CA ARG A 90 2.92 -13.65 -3.37
C ARG A 90 1.56 -14.37 -3.31
N LYS A 91 1.53 -15.65 -3.72
CA LYS A 91 0.33 -16.50 -3.69
C LYS A 91 0.23 -17.37 -2.43
N SER A 92 1.21 -17.30 -1.54
CA SER A 92 1.21 -18.10 -0.32
C SER A 92 0.13 -17.61 0.64
N LYS A 93 -0.65 -18.54 1.19
CA LYS A 93 -1.63 -18.25 2.26
C LYS A 93 -0.92 -18.15 3.61
N ASP A 94 0.13 -18.93 3.82
CA ASP A 94 0.73 -19.11 5.15
C ASP A 94 2.00 -18.29 5.35
N HIS A 95 2.69 -17.92 4.27
CA HIS A 95 3.98 -17.22 4.33
C HIS A 95 3.83 -15.75 3.91
N ALA A 96 4.41 -14.81 4.66
CA ALA A 96 4.43 -13.40 4.25
C ALA A 96 5.23 -13.22 2.95
N TRP A 97 4.88 -12.24 2.14
CA TRP A 97 5.64 -11.92 0.94
C TRP A 97 6.25 -10.52 1.00
N TRP A 98 6.01 -9.78 2.09
CA TRP A 98 6.70 -8.54 2.43
C TRP A 98 7.62 -8.80 3.60
N GLY A 99 8.84 -8.26 3.56
CA GLY A 99 9.82 -8.47 4.61
C GLY A 99 10.91 -7.41 4.63
N PHE A 100 11.71 -7.47 5.69
CA PHE A 100 12.83 -6.59 5.95
C PHE A 100 14.13 -7.35 5.74
N VAL A 101 15.06 -6.73 5.04
CA VAL A 101 16.35 -7.31 4.72
C VAL A 101 17.45 -6.27 4.82
N ASP A 102 18.69 -6.70 5.09
CA ASP A 102 19.86 -5.83 4.99
C ASP A 102 20.01 -5.37 3.53
N PRO A 103 19.98 -4.05 3.23
CA PRO A 103 20.08 -3.55 1.86
C PRO A 103 21.38 -3.96 1.16
N SER A 104 22.44 -4.26 1.92
CA SER A 104 23.74 -4.66 1.38
C SER A 104 23.72 -6.00 0.65
N CYS A 105 22.66 -6.81 0.76
CA CYS A 105 22.51 -8.02 -0.07
C CYS A 105 21.68 -7.85 -1.32
N ILE A 106 21.05 -6.70 -1.48
CA ILE A 106 20.42 -6.31 -2.74
C ILE A 106 21.54 -5.82 -3.67
N GLY A 107 21.56 -6.38 -4.87
CA GLY A 107 22.46 -6.00 -5.95
C GLY A 107 21.89 -4.85 -6.76
N THR A 108 21.89 -5.02 -8.07
CA THR A 108 21.42 -4.01 -9.01
C THR A 108 20.05 -4.33 -9.58
N SER A 109 19.37 -3.30 -10.05
CA SER A 109 18.06 -3.41 -10.69
C SER A 109 18.11 -4.34 -11.90
N VAL A 110 17.01 -5.08 -12.07
CA VAL A 110 16.76 -5.88 -13.28
C VAL A 110 16.43 -4.95 -14.44
N GLY A 111 15.63 -3.91 -14.19
CA GLY A 111 15.23 -2.91 -15.17
C GLY A 111 14.08 -3.36 -16.07
N GLY A 112 13.61 -2.43 -16.91
CA GLY A 112 12.49 -2.65 -17.83
C GLY A 112 11.12 -2.26 -17.26
N GLU A 113 11.01 -2.03 -15.95
CA GLU A 113 9.74 -1.62 -15.35
C GLU A 113 9.38 -0.17 -15.69
N PRO A 114 8.13 0.14 -16.07
CA PRO A 114 7.71 1.49 -16.43
C PRO A 114 7.98 2.53 -15.33
N PHE A 115 8.87 3.49 -15.56
CA PHE A 115 9.19 4.57 -14.62
C PHE A 115 10.09 5.66 -15.25
N PRO A 116 9.86 6.96 -14.94
CA PRO A 116 8.81 7.50 -14.07
C PRO A 116 7.45 7.68 -14.77
N THR A 117 7.40 7.47 -16.08
CA THR A 117 6.19 7.51 -16.91
C THR A 117 5.89 6.12 -17.49
N PRO A 118 4.67 5.89 -17.99
CA PRO A 118 4.34 4.64 -18.68
C PRO A 118 5.24 4.33 -19.89
N ASP A 119 5.70 5.37 -20.59
CA ASP A 119 6.48 5.24 -21.84
C ASP A 119 8.01 5.19 -21.61
N SER A 120 8.46 5.19 -20.35
CA SER A 120 9.88 5.11 -19.99
C SER A 120 10.14 3.90 -19.10
N SER A 121 11.35 3.34 -19.15
CA SER A 121 11.71 2.17 -18.36
C SER A 121 12.83 2.49 -17.37
N TYR A 122 12.73 1.93 -16.16
CA TYR A 122 13.83 2.01 -15.22
C TYR A 122 15.04 1.23 -15.75
N PRO A 123 16.26 1.81 -15.76
CA PRO A 123 17.43 1.14 -16.28
C PRO A 123 17.86 -0.03 -15.40
N ALA A 124 18.37 -1.09 -16.03
CA ALA A 124 19.09 -2.17 -15.38
C ALA A 124 20.42 -1.67 -14.78
N GLY A 125 20.99 -2.43 -13.84
CA GLY A 125 22.34 -2.16 -13.34
C GLY A 125 22.45 -0.99 -12.35
N ARG A 126 21.33 -0.43 -11.87
CA ARG A 126 21.33 0.63 -10.86
C ARG A 126 21.32 0.04 -9.46
N GLU A 127 22.05 0.66 -8.55
CA GLU A 127 21.90 0.37 -7.12
C GLU A 127 20.54 0.81 -6.61
N ILE A 128 20.13 0.25 -5.47
CA ILE A 128 18.95 0.75 -4.75
C ILE A 128 19.12 2.25 -4.44
N PRO A 129 18.07 3.08 -4.59
CA PRO A 129 18.16 4.49 -4.23
C PRO A 129 18.56 4.65 -2.76
N LYS A 130 19.40 5.63 -2.42
CA LYS A 130 19.82 5.90 -1.03
C LYS A 130 18.78 6.66 -0.19
N ARG A 131 17.55 6.80 -0.70
CA ARG A 131 16.45 7.49 -0.03
C ARG A 131 15.95 6.67 1.15
N VAL A 132 15.80 7.32 2.30
CA VAL A 132 15.38 6.68 3.56
C VAL A 132 13.97 7.15 3.90
N LEU A 133 13.09 6.20 4.19
CA LEU A 133 11.66 6.43 4.43
C LEU A 133 10.95 7.13 3.28
N GLU A 134 11.39 6.85 2.05
CA GLU A 134 10.70 7.28 0.85
C GLU A 134 10.61 6.10 -0.11
N GLY A 135 9.44 5.88 -0.67
CA GLY A 135 9.24 4.88 -1.71
C GLY A 135 8.52 5.48 -2.90
N ARG A 136 8.55 4.75 -4.02
CA ARG A 136 7.99 5.25 -5.28
C ARG A 136 6.49 5.47 -5.18
N SER A 137 6.06 6.55 -5.83
CA SER A 137 4.70 7.06 -5.79
C SER A 137 4.34 7.64 -7.15
N ALA A 138 3.09 7.41 -7.58
CA ALA A 138 2.59 7.91 -8.86
C ALA A 138 1.79 9.23 -8.72
N VAL A 139 1.92 9.90 -7.57
CA VAL A 139 1.17 11.12 -7.21
C VAL A 139 2.07 12.31 -6.92
N GLU A 140 3.33 12.06 -6.55
CA GLU A 140 4.26 13.12 -6.19
C GLU A 140 5.05 13.50 -7.43
N LYS A 141 5.39 14.79 -7.57
CA LYS A 141 6.08 15.32 -8.75
C LYS A 141 7.45 14.70 -8.97
N ASP A 142 8.15 14.34 -7.90
CA ASP A 142 9.46 13.66 -7.97
C ASP A 142 9.33 12.13 -8.00
N HIS A 143 8.10 11.61 -8.03
CA HIS A 143 7.76 10.19 -8.00
C HIS A 143 8.17 9.44 -6.72
N TYR A 144 8.43 10.14 -5.62
CA TYR A 144 8.69 9.56 -4.31
C TYR A 144 7.77 10.15 -3.25
N ARG A 145 7.35 9.32 -2.31
CA ARG A 145 6.52 9.75 -1.18
C ARG A 145 7.11 9.25 0.12
N LYS A 146 7.06 10.11 1.14
CA LYS A 146 7.41 9.76 2.51
C LYS A 146 6.57 8.61 3.05
N VAL A 147 7.24 7.64 3.65
CA VAL A 147 6.68 6.53 4.40
C VAL A 147 6.59 6.93 5.86
N ASP A 148 5.38 6.94 6.43
CA ASP A 148 5.23 7.13 7.87
C ASP A 148 5.48 5.80 8.60
N PHE A 149 6.74 5.49 8.85
CA PHE A 149 7.08 4.26 9.55
C PHE A 149 6.62 4.29 11.00
N ARG A 150 6.49 5.46 11.63
CA ARG A 150 6.09 5.63 13.04
C ARG A 150 4.71 6.28 13.11
N VAL A 151 3.71 5.54 12.65
CA VAL A 151 2.30 5.96 12.72
C VAL A 151 1.95 6.36 14.15
N ALA A 152 1.31 7.52 14.30
CA ALA A 152 0.88 8.03 15.59
C ALA A 152 -0.08 7.05 16.30
N SER A 153 -0.01 7.00 17.63
CA SER A 153 -0.96 6.21 18.43
C SER A 153 -2.40 6.72 18.27
N GLY A 154 -3.37 5.88 18.65
CA GLY A 154 -4.77 6.26 18.74
C GLY A 154 -5.42 5.68 20.02
N PRO A 155 -6.57 6.20 20.45
CA PRO A 155 -7.32 5.63 21.56
C PRO A 155 -7.76 4.20 21.25
N VAL A 156 -7.43 3.27 22.14
CA VAL A 156 -7.83 1.86 22.00
C VAL A 156 -9.26 1.70 22.48
N VAL A 157 -10.12 1.12 21.64
CA VAL A 157 -11.51 0.77 21.97
C VAL A 157 -11.68 -0.74 22.21
N ASP A 158 -10.72 -1.55 21.75
CA ASP A 158 -10.71 -2.99 21.94
C ASP A 158 -9.26 -3.50 21.92
N SER A 159 -8.75 -3.99 23.04
CA SER A 159 -7.36 -4.44 23.18
C SER A 159 -7.13 -5.90 22.77
N ARG A 160 -8.17 -6.63 22.34
CA ARG A 160 -8.10 -8.07 22.07
C ARG A 160 -8.78 -8.45 20.75
N GLN A 161 -8.90 -7.51 19.81
CA GLN A 161 -9.41 -7.82 18.49
C GLN A 161 -8.49 -8.86 17.83
N ARG A 162 -9.05 -10.03 17.49
CA ARG A 162 -8.34 -11.07 16.76
C ARG A 162 -8.21 -10.70 15.28
N ILE A 163 -7.10 -11.10 14.67
CA ILE A 163 -6.88 -11.12 13.23
C ILE A 163 -7.22 -12.53 12.72
N ASP A 164 -8.17 -12.63 11.80
CA ASP A 164 -8.64 -13.91 11.27
C ASP A 164 -7.75 -14.45 10.13
N SER A 165 -7.02 -13.56 9.44
CA SER A 165 -6.13 -13.97 8.35
C SER A 165 -4.90 -13.09 8.22
N LYS A 166 -3.84 -13.64 7.61
CA LYS A 166 -2.61 -12.90 7.35
C LYS A 166 -2.89 -11.66 6.50
N GLY A 167 -2.29 -10.53 6.88
CA GLY A 167 -2.41 -9.26 6.19
C GLY A 167 -1.17 -8.39 6.32
N THR A 168 -1.24 -7.19 5.75
CA THR A 168 -0.18 -6.18 5.87
C THR A 168 -0.56 -5.12 6.91
N LEU A 169 0.42 -4.68 7.69
CA LEU A 169 0.34 -3.44 8.45
C LEU A 169 0.88 -2.29 7.59
N ARG A 170 0.14 -1.20 7.45
CA ARG A 170 0.50 -0.07 6.56
C ARG A 170 0.67 1.26 7.28
N ASP A 171 1.46 2.15 6.68
CA ASP A 171 1.66 3.54 7.16
C ASP A 171 0.35 4.35 7.10
N PHE A 172 -0.49 4.03 6.11
CA PHE A 172 -1.78 4.63 5.86
C PHE A 172 -2.66 3.68 5.02
N PRO A 173 -4.00 3.85 5.00
CA PRO A 173 -4.88 3.07 4.14
C PRO A 173 -4.39 3.01 2.69
N ASN A 174 -4.28 1.80 2.13
CA ASN A 174 -3.82 1.52 0.76
C ASN A 174 -2.43 2.10 0.40
N ARG A 175 -1.55 2.35 1.37
CA ARG A 175 -0.20 2.92 1.12
C ARG A 175 0.93 1.92 1.37
N PHE A 176 2.02 2.31 2.01
CA PHE A 176 3.23 1.51 2.14
C PHE A 176 3.07 0.46 3.24
N VAL A 177 3.56 -0.76 2.98
CA VAL A 177 3.69 -1.79 4.00
C VAL A 177 4.79 -1.39 4.98
N ILE A 178 4.52 -1.52 6.28
CA ILE A 178 5.46 -1.24 7.39
C ILE A 178 5.57 -2.43 8.36
N GLY A 179 4.93 -3.55 8.02
CA GLY A 179 4.95 -4.81 8.77
C GLY A 179 3.87 -5.77 8.24
N ASN A 180 3.76 -6.92 8.89
CA ASN A 180 2.74 -7.94 8.61
C ASN A 180 1.98 -8.29 9.88
N VAL A 181 0.74 -8.75 9.71
CA VAL A 181 -0.07 -9.40 10.76
C VAL A 181 -0.36 -10.83 10.35
N LYS A 182 -0.43 -11.75 11.32
CA LYS A 182 -0.77 -13.16 11.10
C LYS A 182 -2.14 -13.48 11.66
N GLY A 183 -2.73 -14.57 11.18
CA GLY A 183 -3.91 -15.16 11.80
C GLY A 183 -3.69 -15.43 13.29
N ASP A 184 -4.76 -15.34 14.07
CA ASP A 184 -4.84 -15.52 15.52
C ASP A 184 -4.06 -14.49 16.37
N TRP A 185 -3.38 -13.53 15.72
CA TRP A 185 -2.79 -12.42 16.46
C TRP A 185 -3.88 -11.53 17.05
N HIS A 186 -3.63 -11.02 18.25
CA HIS A 186 -4.48 -10.03 18.87
C HIS A 186 -3.88 -8.64 18.65
N VAL A 187 -4.72 -7.67 18.33
CA VAL A 187 -4.33 -6.28 18.12
C VAL A 187 -5.15 -5.36 19.02
N HIS A 188 -4.60 -4.18 19.31
CA HIS A 188 -5.36 -3.13 19.96
C HIS A 188 -6.01 -2.26 18.88
N ARG A 189 -7.30 -2.48 18.67
CA ARG A 189 -8.12 -1.77 17.69
C ARG A 189 -8.55 -0.41 18.22
N THR A 190 -8.53 0.59 17.34
CA THR A 190 -9.09 1.93 17.58
C THR A 190 -10.44 2.09 16.87
N SER A 191 -11.15 3.19 17.14
CA SER A 191 -12.32 3.57 16.35
C SER A 191 -11.98 4.25 15.01
N GLU A 192 -10.69 4.54 14.75
CA GLU A 192 -10.26 5.21 13.52
C GLU A 192 -10.32 4.22 12.33
N ARG A 193 -11.26 4.47 11.42
CA ARG A 193 -11.45 3.69 10.19
C ARG A 193 -11.40 4.60 8.97
N LYS A 194 -10.83 4.11 7.86
CA LYS A 194 -10.74 4.86 6.60
C LYS A 194 -10.59 3.92 5.40
N ALA A 195 -11.50 4.05 4.43
CA ALA A 195 -11.46 3.33 3.15
C ALA A 195 -11.31 1.80 3.27
N GLY A 196 -12.00 1.18 4.23
CA GLY A 196 -11.91 -0.27 4.49
C GLY A 196 -10.65 -0.69 5.26
N TRP A 197 -10.04 0.23 5.99
CA TRP A 197 -8.90 -0.04 6.88
C TRP A 197 -9.20 0.46 8.28
N THR A 198 -8.70 -0.26 9.26
CA THR A 198 -8.78 0.10 10.69
C THR A 198 -7.38 0.34 11.23
N LYS A 199 -7.20 1.43 11.97
CA LYS A 199 -5.96 1.72 12.66
C LYS A 199 -5.86 0.86 13.91
N VAL A 200 -4.73 0.19 14.08
CA VAL A 200 -4.47 -0.75 15.17
C VAL A 200 -3.05 -0.60 15.69
N TYR A 201 -2.84 -0.95 16.95
CA TYR A 201 -1.52 -1.32 17.46
C TYR A 201 -1.39 -2.84 17.40
N VAL A 202 -0.27 -3.32 16.86
CA VAL A 202 0.05 -4.75 16.80
C VAL A 202 1.12 -5.03 17.87
N PRO A 203 0.78 -5.64 19.03
CA PRO A 203 1.74 -5.95 20.08
C PRO A 203 2.91 -6.79 19.59
N ASN A 204 2.65 -7.81 18.77
CA ASN A 204 3.65 -8.73 18.24
C ASN A 204 4.69 -8.03 17.34
N ALA A 205 4.28 -6.98 16.60
CA ALA A 205 5.18 -6.15 15.78
C ALA A 205 5.62 -4.86 16.50
N LYS A 206 5.10 -4.61 17.71
CA LYS A 206 5.29 -3.41 18.52
C LYS A 206 5.12 -2.11 17.72
N ARG A 207 4.04 -2.01 16.93
CA ARG A 207 3.86 -0.87 16.02
C ARG A 207 2.40 -0.53 15.77
N TRP A 208 2.13 0.76 15.61
CA TRP A 208 0.88 1.29 15.09
C TRP A 208 0.85 1.27 13.56
N GLY A 209 -0.33 1.02 13.00
CA GLY A 209 -0.53 1.13 11.57
C GLY A 209 -1.96 0.80 11.18
N TRP A 210 -2.17 0.57 9.89
CA TRP A 210 -3.48 0.28 9.33
C TRP A 210 -3.53 -1.15 8.82
N VAL A 211 -4.58 -1.88 9.19
CA VAL A 211 -4.88 -3.23 8.72
C VAL A 211 -6.20 -3.19 7.95
N GLN A 212 -6.28 -3.90 6.83
CA GLN A 212 -7.48 -3.95 6.00
C GLN A 212 -8.60 -4.70 6.75
N ASP A 213 -9.82 -4.20 6.63
CA ASP A 213 -10.95 -4.68 7.42
C ASP A 213 -11.31 -6.14 7.15
N THR A 214 -10.95 -6.66 5.98
CA THR A 214 -11.16 -8.07 5.58
C THR A 214 -10.35 -9.09 6.38
N HIS A 215 -9.47 -8.63 7.29
CA HIS A 215 -8.65 -9.50 8.13
C HIS A 215 -9.19 -9.63 9.57
N PHE A 216 -10.33 -9.02 9.90
CA PHE A 216 -10.99 -9.10 11.22
C PHE A 216 -12.27 -9.94 11.18
#